data_AF-E1ZB20-F1
#
_entry.id   AF-E1ZB20-F1
#
_cell.length_a   1.000
_cell.length_b   1.000
_cell.length_c   1.000
_cell.angle_alpha   90.00
_cell.angle_beta   90.00
_cell.angle_gamma   90.00
#
_symmetry.space_group_name_H-M   'P 1'
#
loop_
_entity.id
_entity.type
_entity.pdbx_description
1 polymer ?
#
loop_
_entity_poly.entity_id
_entity_poly.type
_entity_poly.pdbx_seq_one_letter_code
_entity_poly.pdbx_strand_id
1 'polypeptide(L)'
;MADSPAPKKAAKKSSSKQQAPEQPPPPFKPGKVTTYDRQVVDYVRCATAKNIWYYRDRMSSPRGPCSLPVLREAWTQGVIDENTLVWGQGLADWLPIRNVRTLVPQIRTVEVQIATWVKKQFALKPALSRAR
;
A
#
# COMPACT_ATOMS: atom_id res chain seq x y z
N MET A 1 59.44 23.34 35.51
CA MET A 1 58.95 22.21 34.69
C MET A 1 57.44 22.10 34.88
N ALA A 2 56.71 22.33 33.78
CA ALA A 2 55.33 21.94 33.48
C ALA A 2 54.20 22.17 34.51
N ASP A 3 53.47 23.26 34.26
CA ASP A 3 52.01 23.40 34.34
C ASP A 3 51.22 22.08 34.23
N SER A 4 50.30 21.82 35.14
CA SER A 4 49.26 20.78 34.99
C SER A 4 47.91 21.33 35.47
N PRO A 5 47.08 21.88 34.58
CA PRO A 5 45.73 22.27 34.92
C PRO A 5 44.79 21.07 34.81
N ALA A 6 44.10 20.76 35.92
CA ALA A 6 43.05 19.75 35.99
C ALA A 6 41.90 20.06 35.00
N PRO A 7 41.33 19.05 34.31
CA PRO A 7 40.23 19.28 33.39
C PRO A 7 38.94 19.60 34.16
N LYS A 8 38.48 20.84 34.03
CA LYS A 8 37.15 21.28 34.48
C LYS A 8 36.09 20.41 33.79
N LYS A 9 35.36 19.60 34.57
CA LYS A 9 34.20 18.84 34.11
C LYS A 9 33.17 19.81 33.54
N ALA A 10 33.05 19.85 32.21
CA ALA A 10 31.99 20.55 31.53
C ALA A 10 30.67 19.85 31.84
N ALA A 11 29.89 20.44 32.75
CA ALA A 11 28.52 20.05 33.01
C ALA A 11 27.73 20.16 31.69
N LYS A 12 27.37 19.02 31.09
CA LYS A 12 26.40 18.94 30.01
C LYS A 12 25.09 19.50 30.57
N LYS A 13 24.80 20.77 30.29
CA LYS A 13 23.45 21.32 30.38
C LYS A 13 22.59 20.52 29.40
N SER A 14 21.82 19.60 29.95
CA SER A 14 20.63 19.02 29.31
C SER A 14 19.67 20.17 29.03
N SER A 15 19.84 20.82 27.87
CA SER A 15 18.88 21.77 27.35
C SER A 15 17.59 21.02 27.07
N SER A 16 16.68 21.05 28.05
CA SER A 16 15.26 20.77 27.90
C SER A 16 14.74 21.62 26.75
N LYS A 17 14.69 21.05 25.54
CA LYS A 17 14.09 21.67 24.37
C LYS A 17 12.59 21.70 24.63
N GLN A 18 12.12 22.81 25.18
CA GLN A 18 10.71 23.11 25.35
C GLN A 18 10.01 22.86 24.01
N GLN A 19 9.03 21.96 24.05
CA GLN A 19 8.17 21.62 22.91
C GLN A 19 7.37 22.88 22.56
N ALA A 20 7.82 23.61 21.53
CA ALA A 20 7.01 24.65 20.89
C ALA A 20 5.76 23.98 20.28
N PRO A 21 4.61 24.67 20.18
CA PRO A 21 3.42 24.10 19.56
C PRO A 21 3.80 23.62 18.15
N GLU A 22 3.71 22.30 17.95
CA GLU A 22 4.15 21.60 16.76
C GLU A 22 3.30 22.10 15.60
N GLN A 23 3.85 23.05 14.83
CA GLN A 23 3.19 23.54 13.62
C GLN A 23 2.93 22.34 12.71
N PRO A 24 1.75 22.25 12.07
CA PRO A 24 1.47 21.14 11.18
C PRO A 24 2.59 21.04 10.15
N PRO A 25 3.09 19.83 9.86
CA PRO A 25 4.18 19.66 8.92
C PRO A 25 3.82 20.37 7.61
N PRO A 26 4.77 21.10 7.00
CA PRO A 26 4.50 21.82 5.77
C PRO A 26 3.95 20.86 4.71
N PRO A 27 3.07 21.32 3.81
CA PRO A 27 2.51 20.46 2.78
C PRO A 27 3.63 19.83 1.96
N PHE A 28 3.53 18.51 1.77
CA PHE A 28 4.48 17.77 0.93
C PHE A 28 4.44 18.33 -0.49
N LYS A 29 5.55 18.95 -0.91
CA LYS A 29 5.73 19.37 -2.31
C LYS A 29 6.31 18.18 -3.06
N PRO A 30 5.58 17.56 -4.01
CA PRO A 30 6.14 16.46 -4.78
C PRO A 30 7.36 16.97 -5.57
N GLY A 31 8.49 16.29 -5.40
CA GLY A 31 9.69 16.56 -6.17
C GLY A 31 9.48 16.30 -7.66
N LYS A 32 10.31 16.89 -8.52
CA LYS A 32 10.34 16.54 -9.94
C LYS A 32 10.89 15.11 -10.05
N VAL A 33 10.07 14.20 -10.59
CA VAL A 33 10.46 12.81 -10.85
C VAL A 33 11.53 12.81 -11.93
N THR A 34 12.70 12.25 -11.65
CA THR A 34 13.78 12.13 -12.63
C THR A 34 13.51 10.97 -13.60
N THR A 35 14.24 10.90 -14.72
CA THR A 35 14.12 9.79 -15.67
C THR A 35 14.43 8.44 -15.02
N TYR A 36 15.40 8.40 -14.10
CA TYR A 36 15.77 7.19 -13.37
C TYR A 36 14.66 6.72 -12.43
N ASP A 37 14.03 7.64 -11.69
CA ASP A 37 12.90 7.32 -10.82
C ASP A 37 11.76 6.67 -11.61
N ARG A 38 11.50 7.17 -12.83
CA ARG A 38 10.48 6.61 -13.72
C ARG A 38 10.83 5.19 -14.17
N GLN A 39 12.08 4.94 -14.55
CA GLN A 39 12.56 3.60 -14.92
C GLN A 39 12.41 2.59 -13.77
N VAL A 40 12.73 3.00 -12.53
CA VAL A 40 12.56 2.17 -11.34
C VAL A 40 11.08 1.84 -11.12
N VAL A 41 10.19 2.84 -11.19
CA VAL A 41 8.75 2.63 -11.03
C VAL A 41 8.20 1.69 -12.10
N ASP A 42 8.59 1.87 -13.36
CA ASP A 42 8.14 1.03 -14.47
C ASP A 42 8.68 -0.40 -14.35
N TYR A 43 9.92 -0.57 -13.90
CA TYR A 43 10.49 -1.88 -13.60
C TYR A 43 9.69 -2.60 -12.51
N VAL A 44 9.44 -1.93 -11.37
CA VAL A 44 8.68 -2.50 -10.26
C VAL A 44 7.25 -2.85 -10.69
N ARG A 45 6.60 -2.01 -11.49
CA ARG A 45 5.27 -2.29 -12.06
C ARG A 45 5.28 -3.53 -12.95
N CYS A 46 6.24 -3.63 -13.86
CA CYS A 46 6.38 -4.80 -14.74
C CYS A 46 6.67 -6.08 -13.95
N ALA A 47 7.55 -6.01 -12.95
CA ALA A 47 7.87 -7.13 -12.08
C ALA A 47 6.63 -7.59 -11.29
N THR A 48 5.90 -6.66 -10.67
CA THR A 48 4.66 -6.94 -9.90
C THR A 48 3.58 -7.54 -10.81
N ALA A 49 3.47 -7.08 -12.06
CA ALA A 49 2.48 -7.57 -13.02
C ALA A 49 2.77 -8.97 -13.56
N LYS A 50 4.05 -9.32 -13.74
CA LYS A 50 4.49 -10.65 -14.19
C LYS A 50 4.61 -11.65 -13.04
N ASN A 51 4.46 -11.19 -11.80
CA ASN A 51 4.58 -12.02 -10.61
C ASN A 51 3.37 -12.97 -10.46
N ILE A 52 3.61 -14.10 -9.80
CA ILE A 52 2.57 -15.04 -9.40
C ILE A 52 2.06 -14.60 -8.03
N TRP A 53 0.75 -14.43 -7.93
CA TRP A 53 0.08 -14.00 -6.70
C TRP A 53 -0.77 -15.12 -6.12
N TYR A 54 -0.88 -15.10 -4.81
CA TYR A 54 -1.78 -15.94 -4.02
C TYR A 54 -2.57 -15.02 -3.09
N TYR A 55 -3.83 -15.33 -2.87
CA TYR A 55 -4.66 -14.58 -1.91
C TYR A 55 -5.35 -15.56 -0.96
N ARG A 56 -5.65 -15.10 0.27
CA ARG A 56 -6.49 -15.84 1.20
C ARG A 56 -7.92 -15.34 1.13
N ASP A 57 -8.85 -16.24 0.86
CA ASP A 57 -10.28 -15.93 0.93
C ASP A 57 -10.73 -15.73 2.40
N ARG A 58 -11.99 -15.35 2.63
CA ARG A 58 -12.59 -15.23 3.97
C ARG A 58 -12.48 -16.49 4.82
N MET A 59 -12.32 -17.66 4.19
CA MET A 59 -12.09 -18.94 4.88
C MET A 59 -10.61 -19.20 5.20
N SER A 60 -9.72 -18.22 5.04
CA SER A 60 -8.27 -18.30 5.26
C SER A 60 -7.54 -19.37 4.43
N SER A 61 -8.20 -19.99 3.45
CA SER A 61 -7.56 -20.93 2.53
C SER A 61 -6.77 -20.15 1.48
N PRO A 62 -5.48 -20.45 1.26
CA PRO A 62 -4.73 -19.87 0.17
C PRO A 62 -5.30 -20.36 -1.16
N ARG A 63 -5.60 -19.43 -2.06
CA ARG A 63 -5.93 -19.70 -3.47
C ARG A 63 -4.79 -19.21 -4.35
N GLY A 64 -4.38 -20.05 -5.29
CA GLY A 64 -3.44 -19.68 -6.35
C GLY A 64 -2.81 -20.91 -7.00
N PRO A 65 -2.00 -20.73 -8.06
CA PRO A 65 -1.43 -19.47 -8.56
C PRO A 65 -2.45 -18.58 -9.30
N CYS A 66 -2.44 -17.27 -9.01
CA CYS A 66 -3.26 -16.27 -9.68
C CYS A 66 -2.38 -15.25 -10.39
N SER A 67 -2.71 -14.95 -11.65
CA SER A 67 -2.13 -13.83 -12.38
C SER A 67 -2.83 -12.52 -12.02
N LEU A 68 -2.23 -11.38 -12.36
CA LEU A 68 -2.82 -10.06 -12.09
C LEU A 68 -4.24 -9.88 -12.69
N PRO A 69 -4.57 -10.38 -13.90
CA PRO A 69 -5.95 -10.40 -14.40
C PRO A 69 -6.94 -11.16 -13.51
N VAL A 70 -6.57 -12.35 -13.02
CA VAL A 70 -7.43 -13.14 -12.11
C VAL A 70 -7.66 -12.39 -10.80
N LEU A 71 -6.64 -11.71 -10.30
CA LEU A 71 -6.74 -10.88 -9.10
C LEU A 71 -7.70 -9.69 -9.32
N ARG A 72 -7.69 -9.06 -10.52
CA ARG A 72 -8.67 -8.04 -10.91
C ARG A 72 -10.10 -8.59 -10.96
N GLU A 73 -10.30 -9.77 -11.51
CA GLU A 73 -11.62 -10.42 -11.55
C GLU A 73 -12.14 -10.72 -10.14
N ALA A 74 -11.30 -11.31 -9.28
CA ALA A 74 -11.64 -11.57 -7.87
C ALA A 74 -12.01 -10.28 -7.12
N TRP A 75 -11.37 -9.16 -7.45
CA TRP A 75 -11.73 -7.84 -6.92
C TRP A 75 -13.10 -7.38 -7.43
N THR A 76 -13.38 -7.51 -8.74
CA THR A 76 -14.70 -7.15 -9.29
C THR A 76 -15.84 -8.00 -8.73
N GLN A 77 -15.53 -9.21 -8.28
CA GLN A 77 -16.46 -10.13 -7.65
C GLN A 77 -16.64 -9.86 -6.14
N GLY A 78 -15.79 -9.03 -5.53
CA GLY A 78 -15.80 -8.77 -4.08
C GLY A 78 -15.32 -9.96 -3.24
N VAL A 79 -14.52 -10.86 -3.84
CA VAL A 79 -13.85 -11.97 -3.14
C VAL A 79 -12.64 -11.45 -2.38
N ILE A 80 -11.96 -10.44 -2.95
CA ILE A 80 -10.81 -9.78 -2.33
C ILE A 80 -11.12 -8.30 -2.07
N ASP A 81 -10.62 -7.80 -0.94
CA ASP A 81 -10.77 -6.44 -0.45
C ASP A 81 -9.39 -5.87 -0.06
N GLU A 82 -9.30 -4.57 0.29
CA GLU A 82 -8.03 -3.93 0.70
C GLU A 82 -7.36 -4.61 1.92
N ASN A 83 -8.15 -5.28 2.75
CA ASN A 83 -7.69 -6.01 3.94
C ASN A 83 -7.38 -7.48 3.66
N THR A 84 -7.66 -7.98 2.46
CA THR A 84 -7.35 -9.36 2.09
C THR A 84 -5.84 -9.57 2.10
N LEU A 85 -5.41 -10.70 2.66
CA LEU A 85 -4.01 -11.09 2.70
C LEU A 85 -3.61 -11.66 1.33
N VAL A 86 -2.56 -11.08 0.76
CA VAL A 86 -1.92 -11.53 -0.47
C VAL A 86 -0.47 -11.89 -0.22
N TRP A 87 -0.01 -12.87 -0.98
CA TRP A 87 1.37 -13.26 -1.03
C TRP A 87 1.80 -13.34 -2.50
N GLY A 88 3.04 -13.00 -2.78
CA GLY A 88 3.61 -13.04 -4.12
C GLY A 88 5.08 -13.41 -4.04
N GLN A 89 5.65 -13.81 -5.18
CA GLN A 89 7.03 -14.27 -5.21
C GLN A 89 7.98 -13.14 -4.80
N GLY A 90 8.77 -13.36 -3.74
CA GLY A 90 9.66 -12.37 -3.15
C GLY A 90 9.09 -11.58 -1.95
N LEU A 91 7.83 -11.82 -1.56
CA LEU A 91 7.31 -11.34 -0.28
C LEU A 91 7.68 -12.31 0.85
N ALA A 92 8.14 -11.77 1.97
CA ALA A 92 8.54 -12.56 3.13
C ALA A 92 7.34 -13.25 3.81
N ASP A 93 6.18 -12.59 3.84
CA ASP A 93 4.97 -13.11 4.47
C ASP A 93 3.70 -12.58 3.78
N TRP A 94 2.56 -13.13 4.15
CA TRP A 94 1.23 -12.69 3.76
C TRP A 94 0.99 -11.26 4.24
N LEU A 95 0.79 -10.36 3.29
CA LEU A 95 0.58 -8.95 3.58
C LEU A 95 -0.80 -8.51 3.11
N PRO A 96 -1.50 -7.64 3.86
CA PRO A 96 -2.73 -7.03 3.38
C PRO A 96 -2.50 -6.30 2.05
N ILE A 97 -3.45 -6.38 1.12
CA ILE A 97 -3.36 -5.72 -0.19
C ILE A 97 -3.01 -4.24 -0.06
N ARG A 98 -3.58 -3.53 0.92
CA ARG A 98 -3.29 -2.11 1.20
C ARG A 98 -1.80 -1.82 1.49
N ASN A 99 -1.05 -2.79 2.00
CA ASN A 99 0.38 -2.62 2.29
C ASN A 99 1.23 -2.72 1.02
N VAL A 100 0.73 -3.40 -0.03
CA VAL A 100 1.42 -3.54 -1.31
C VAL A 100 1.02 -2.40 -2.23
N ARG A 101 1.66 -1.24 -2.03
CA ARG A 101 1.33 0.04 -2.73
C ARG A 101 1.40 -0.04 -4.26
N THR A 102 2.22 -0.93 -4.80
CA THR A 102 2.36 -1.13 -6.25
C THR A 102 1.23 -1.96 -6.84
N LEU A 103 0.66 -2.87 -6.06
CA LEU A 103 -0.35 -3.82 -6.49
C LEU A 103 -1.75 -3.20 -6.50
N VAL A 104 -2.10 -2.41 -5.49
CA VAL A 104 -3.40 -1.72 -5.40
C VAL A 104 -3.78 -0.96 -6.68
N PRO A 105 -2.93 -0.06 -7.24
CA PRO A 105 -3.27 0.66 -8.46
C PRO A 105 -3.31 -0.24 -9.70
N GLN A 106 -2.65 -1.40 -9.68
CA GLN A 106 -2.68 -2.36 -10.77
C GLN A 106 -3.97 -3.21 -10.76
N ILE A 107 -4.52 -3.49 -9.56
CA ILE A 107 -5.80 -4.18 -9.41
C ILE A 107 -6.98 -3.21 -9.65
N ARG A 108 -6.92 -2.01 -9.05
CA ARG A 108 -7.97 -0.98 -9.16
C ARG A 108 -7.88 -0.19 -10.47
N THR A 109 -7.98 -0.87 -11.61
CA THR A 109 -8.11 -0.17 -12.90
C THR A 109 -9.49 0.49 -13.01
N VAL A 110 -9.58 1.57 -13.79
CA VAL A 110 -10.84 2.32 -14.00
C VAL A 110 -11.96 1.38 -14.47
N GLU A 111 -11.63 0.39 -15.29
CA GLU A 111 -12.55 -0.65 -15.76
C GLU A 111 -13.15 -1.47 -14.61
N VAL A 112 -12.34 -1.85 -13.62
CA VAL A 112 -12.79 -2.59 -12.44
C VAL A 112 -13.72 -1.73 -11.57
N GLN A 113 -13.45 -0.42 -11.47
CA GLN A 113 -14.31 0.51 -10.76
C GLN A 113 -15.65 0.71 -11.46
N ILE A 114 -15.65 0.82 -12.79
CA ILE A 114 -16.89 0.90 -13.58
C ILE A 114 -17.66 -0.42 -13.50
N ALA A 115 -17.01 -1.57 -13.66
CA ALA A 115 -17.65 -2.87 -13.58
C ALA A 115 -18.29 -3.14 -12.20
N THR A 116 -17.60 -2.79 -11.11
CA THR A 116 -18.16 -2.89 -9.75
C THR A 116 -19.32 -1.91 -9.56
N TRP A 117 -19.23 -0.69 -10.08
CA TRP A 117 -20.32 0.29 -10.06
C TRP A 117 -21.55 -0.18 -10.85
N VAL A 118 -21.36 -0.69 -12.07
CA VAL A 118 -22.43 -1.23 -12.94
C VAL A 118 -23.07 -2.45 -12.27
N LYS A 119 -22.30 -3.43 -11.80
CA LYS A 119 -22.87 -4.61 -11.11
C LYS A 119 -23.69 -4.19 -9.89
N LYS A 120 -23.17 -3.27 -9.07
CA LYS A 120 -23.89 -2.75 -7.90
C LYS A 120 -25.19 -2.04 -8.29
N GLN A 121 -25.22 -1.32 -9.41
CA GLN A 121 -26.43 -0.62 -9.89
C GLN A 121 -27.45 -1.55 -10.55
N PHE A 122 -27.03 -2.51 -11.37
CA PHE A 122 -27.94 -3.34 -12.15
C PHE A 122 -28.37 -4.65 -11.46
N ALA A 123 -27.58 -5.20 -10.55
CA ALA A 123 -27.95 -6.44 -9.85
C ALA A 123 -28.84 -6.21 -8.62
N LEU A 124 -28.71 -5.07 -7.94
CA LEU A 124 -29.45 -4.80 -6.69
C LEU A 124 -30.83 -4.18 -6.92
N LYS A 125 -31.03 -3.45 -8.04
CA LYS A 125 -32.29 -2.76 -8.35
C LYS A 125 -33.47 -3.67 -8.73
N PRO A 126 -33.33 -4.75 -9.52
CA PRO A 126 -34.46 -5.61 -9.89
C PRO A 126 -34.89 -6.58 -8.78
N ALA A 127 -34.05 -6.81 -7.76
CA ALA A 127 -34.38 -7.67 -6.63
C ALA A 127 -35.33 -6.98 -5.62
N LEU A 128 -35.21 -5.66 -5.47
CA LEU A 128 -36.04 -4.88 -4.53
C LEU A 128 -37.41 -4.48 -5.11
N SER A 129 -37.56 -4.44 -6.43
CA SER A 129 -38.86 -4.16 -7.07
C SER A 129 -39.82 -5.34 -7.09
N ARG A 130 -39.36 -6.54 -6.68
CA ARG A 130 -40.19 -7.75 -6.52
C ARG A 130 -40.64 -8.00 -5.09
N ALA A 131 -40.11 -7.24 -4.13
CA ALA A 131 -40.40 -7.37 -2.70
C ALA A 131 -41.32 -6.24 -2.18
N ARG A 132 -42.01 -5.54 -3.08
CA ARG A 132 -42.97 -4.47 -2.81
C ARG A 132 -44.26 -4.76 -3.56
#